data_AF-A0A3R7EDB2-F1
#
_entry.id   AF-A0A3R7EDB2-F1
#
_cell.length_a   1.000
_cell.length_b   1.000
_cell.length_c   1.000
_cell.angle_alpha   90.00
_cell.angle_beta   90.00
_cell.angle_gamma   90.00
#
_symmetry.space_group_name_H-M   'P 1'
#
loop_
_entity.id
_entity.type
_entity.pdbx_description
1 polymer ?
#
loop_
_entity_poly.entity_id
_entity_poly.type
_entity_poly.pdbx_seq_one_letter_code
_entity_poly.pdbx_strand_id
1 'polypeptide(L)'
;MLEKEEEKGEKVPLAFLKIVNDFYKESDTVFKEFDTIRDHYSKGADIMEDLKGFRNKRPGIFGLIYDIFHKEVELEDKLERAGIEKEKRDKIFEFKERFSDLADEIDILVLGELGLGG
;
A
#
# COMPACT_ATOMS: atom_id res chain seq x y z
N MET A 1 3.15 -27.21 22.66
CA MET A 1 2.05 -26.25 22.91
C MET A 1 2.43 -24.94 22.25
N LEU A 2 1.82 -24.69 21.10
CA LEU A 2 1.48 -23.37 20.55
C LEU A 2 0.52 -23.71 19.42
N GLU A 3 -0.68 -24.13 19.83
CA GLU A 3 -1.88 -23.99 19.02
C GLU A 3 -1.97 -22.49 18.70
N LYS A 4 -1.79 -22.13 17.44
CA LYS A 4 -2.26 -20.84 16.93
C LYS A 4 -3.53 -21.17 16.16
N GLU A 5 -4.63 -20.84 16.81
CA GLU A 5 -6.00 -20.87 16.31
C GLU A 5 -6.05 -20.44 14.83
N GLU A 6 -6.29 -21.41 13.94
CA GLU A 6 -6.89 -21.14 12.63
C GLU A 6 -8.37 -20.83 12.88
N GLU A 7 -8.62 -19.63 13.40
CA GLU A 7 -9.96 -19.08 13.54
C GLU A 7 -10.53 -18.89 12.12
N LYS A 8 -11.70 -19.51 11.90
CA LYS A 8 -12.52 -19.37 10.71
C LYS A 8 -13.04 -17.94 10.59
N GLY A 9 -12.19 -17.02 10.13
CA GLY A 9 -12.59 -15.70 9.63
C GLY A 9 -13.00 -15.80 8.17
N GLU A 10 -13.97 -15.00 7.75
CA GLU A 10 -14.39 -14.78 6.38
C GLU A 10 -13.18 -14.78 5.41
N LYS A 11 -13.26 -15.49 4.27
CA LYS A 11 -12.10 -15.82 3.40
C LYS A 11 -11.41 -14.58 2.82
N VAL A 12 -10.65 -13.83 3.62
CA VAL A 12 -9.71 -12.85 3.10
C VAL A 12 -8.61 -13.64 2.40
N PRO A 13 -8.30 -13.34 1.14
CA PRO A 13 -7.35 -14.13 0.38
C PRO A 13 -6.01 -14.16 1.10
N LEU A 14 -5.43 -15.36 1.26
CA LEU A 14 -4.10 -15.56 1.87
C LEU A 14 -3.02 -14.67 1.22
N ALA A 15 -3.19 -14.36 -0.08
CA ALA A 15 -2.34 -13.43 -0.80
C ALA A 15 -2.34 -12.03 -0.18
N PHE A 16 -3.50 -11.52 0.25
CA PHE A 16 -3.62 -10.22 0.90
C PHE A 16 -2.94 -10.20 2.27
N LEU A 17 -3.18 -11.23 3.10
CA LEU A 17 -2.48 -11.38 4.39
C LEU A 17 -0.97 -11.38 4.21
N LYS A 18 -0.49 -12.08 3.19
CA LYS A 18 0.93 -12.11 2.83
C LYS A 18 1.43 -10.73 2.44
N ILE A 19 0.71 -10.00 1.57
CA ILE A 19 1.06 -8.64 1.15
C ILE A 19 1.13 -7.67 2.34
N VAL A 20 0.16 -7.71 3.25
CA VAL A 20 0.17 -6.87 4.47
C VAL A 20 1.37 -7.19 5.36
N ASN A 21 1.70 -8.47 5.50
CA ASN A 21 2.86 -8.90 6.28
C ASN A 21 4.19 -8.51 5.61
N ASP A 22 4.30 -8.67 4.29
CA ASP A 22 5.46 -8.22 3.50
C ASP A 22 5.59 -6.70 3.57
N PHE A 23 4.49 -5.94 3.42
CA PHE A 23 4.49 -4.49 3.62
C PHE A 23 5.01 -4.11 5.01
N TYR A 24 4.52 -4.76 6.06
CA TYR A 24 4.95 -4.46 7.42
C TYR A 24 6.43 -4.79 7.65
N LYS A 25 6.88 -5.97 7.20
CA LYS A 25 8.30 -6.40 7.29
C LYS A 25 9.23 -5.48 6.53
N GLU A 26 8.80 -5.03 5.36
CA GLU A 26 9.60 -4.17 4.50
C GLU A 26 9.19 -2.69 4.64
N SER A 27 8.42 -2.35 5.67
CA SER A 27 7.87 -1.01 5.84
C SER A 27 8.96 0.03 5.88
N ASP A 28 10.06 -0.22 6.60
CA ASP A 28 11.20 0.70 6.65
C ASP A 28 11.78 1.02 5.25
N THR A 29 11.87 0.00 4.39
CA THR A 29 12.34 0.15 3.00
C THR A 29 11.32 0.88 2.15
N VAL A 30 10.04 0.49 2.25
CA VAL A 30 8.94 1.10 1.49
C VAL A 30 8.80 2.58 1.84
N PHE A 31 8.86 2.91 3.13
CA PHE A 31 8.85 4.29 3.61
C PHE A 31 10.04 5.06 3.06
N LYS A 32 11.27 4.50 3.07
CA LYS A 32 12.45 5.19 2.50
C LYS A 32 12.34 5.43 0.99
N GLU A 33 11.86 4.46 0.23
CA GLU A 33 11.64 4.63 -1.22
C GLU A 33 10.60 5.73 -1.46
N PHE A 34 9.49 5.72 -0.73
CA PHE A 34 8.45 6.75 -0.85
C PHE A 34 8.86 8.12 -0.32
N ASP A 35 9.69 8.20 0.72
CA ASP A 35 10.24 9.46 1.24
C ASP A 35 11.15 10.11 0.20
N THR A 36 11.95 9.30 -0.51
CA THR A 36 12.76 9.77 -1.65
C THR A 36 11.89 10.27 -2.79
N ILE A 37 10.83 9.51 -3.15
CA ILE A 37 9.84 9.90 -4.15
C ILE A 37 9.16 11.21 -3.75
N ARG A 38 8.72 11.34 -2.50
CA ARG A 38 8.07 12.54 -1.98
C ARG A 38 9.01 13.74 -1.98
N ASP A 39 10.28 13.54 -1.65
CA ASP A 39 11.30 14.60 -1.69
C ASP A 39 11.53 15.07 -3.14
N HIS A 40 11.61 14.16 -4.11
CA HIS A 40 11.67 14.47 -5.53
C HIS A 40 10.43 15.25 -5.98
N TYR A 41 9.23 14.79 -5.63
CA TYR A 41 7.97 15.47 -5.92
C TYR A 41 7.92 16.88 -5.33
N SER A 42 8.34 17.04 -4.07
CA SER A 42 8.40 18.32 -3.38
C SER A 42 9.37 19.31 -4.04
N LYS A 43 10.37 18.80 -4.76
CA LYS A 43 11.31 19.60 -5.57
C LYS A 43 10.81 19.88 -6.98
N GLY A 44 9.62 19.38 -7.35
CA GLY A 44 9.04 19.50 -8.69
C GLY A 44 9.67 18.57 -9.72
N ALA A 45 10.31 17.49 -9.28
CA ALA A 45 10.79 16.45 -10.18
C ALA A 45 9.67 15.49 -10.58
N ASP A 46 9.77 14.90 -11.77
CA ASP A 46 8.85 13.86 -12.22
C ASP A 46 9.13 12.56 -11.46
N ILE A 47 8.10 12.05 -10.77
CA ILE A 47 8.19 10.84 -9.96
C ILE A 47 7.47 9.65 -10.57
N MET A 48 6.92 9.80 -11.79
CA MET A 48 6.16 8.73 -12.42
C MET A 48 7.04 7.51 -12.69
N GLU A 49 8.29 7.73 -13.11
CA GLU A 49 9.26 6.65 -13.33
C GLU A 49 9.63 5.93 -12.02
N ASP A 50 9.81 6.68 -10.92
CA ASP A 50 10.11 6.10 -9.61
C ASP A 50 8.93 5.27 -9.07
N LEU A 51 7.71 5.81 -9.14
CA LEU A 51 6.49 5.09 -8.75
C LEU A 51 6.29 3.83 -9.60
N LYS A 52 6.52 3.92 -10.92
CA LYS A 52 6.44 2.77 -11.83
C LYS A 52 7.52 1.73 -11.53
N GLY A 53 8.73 2.17 -11.18
CA GLY A 53 9.81 1.30 -10.72
C GLY A 53 9.43 0.56 -9.44
N PHE A 54 8.86 1.27 -8.46
CA PHE A 54 8.37 0.67 -7.22
C PHE A 54 7.26 -0.36 -7.48
N ARG A 55 6.27 0.00 -8.31
CA ARG A 55 5.18 -0.92 -8.72
C ARG A 55 5.72 -2.19 -9.35
N ASN A 56 6.71 -2.09 -10.25
CA ASN A 56 7.30 -3.26 -10.90
C ASN A 56 8.07 -4.15 -9.92
N LYS A 57 8.78 -3.56 -8.95
CA LYS A 57 9.47 -4.32 -7.90
C LYS A 57 8.48 -5.03 -6.98
N ARG A 58 7.39 -4.34 -6.60
CA ARG A 58 6.47 -4.77 -5.54
C ARG A 58 5.00 -4.51 -5.90
N PRO A 59 4.46 -5.23 -6.89
CA PRO A 59 3.10 -4.97 -7.38
C PRO A 59 2.03 -5.21 -6.32
N GLY A 60 2.24 -6.19 -5.42
CA GLY A 60 1.30 -6.46 -4.32
C GLY A 60 1.22 -5.33 -3.31
N ILE A 61 2.37 -4.79 -2.88
CA ILE A 61 2.44 -3.66 -1.95
C ILE A 61 1.88 -2.39 -2.61
N PHE A 62 2.22 -2.15 -3.88
CA PHE A 62 1.64 -1.03 -4.62
C PHE A 62 0.11 -1.11 -4.69
N GLY A 63 -0.45 -2.29 -4.93
CA GLY A 63 -1.90 -2.52 -4.87
C GLY A 63 -2.50 -2.18 -3.51
N LEU A 64 -1.84 -2.58 -2.41
CA LEU A 64 -2.25 -2.22 -1.05
C LEU A 64 -2.24 -0.70 -0.83
N ILE A 65 -1.21 -0.01 -1.31
CA ILE A 65 -1.07 1.45 -1.22
C ILE A 65 -2.19 2.14 -2.01
N TYR A 66 -2.47 1.67 -3.21
CA TYR A 66 -3.56 2.19 -4.03
C TYR A 66 -4.92 1.98 -3.36
N ASP A 67 -5.17 0.77 -2.83
CA ASP A 67 -6.40 0.46 -2.10
C ASP A 67 -6.54 1.32 -0.83
N ILE A 68 -5.47 1.66 -0.11
CA ILE A 68 -5.61 2.56 1.06
C ILE A 68 -5.95 4.00 0.67
N PHE A 69 -5.45 4.48 -0.47
CA PHE A 69 -5.76 5.83 -0.94
C PHE A 69 -7.20 5.93 -1.48
N HIS A 70 -7.66 4.96 -2.29
CA HIS A 70 -8.97 5.01 -2.95
C HIS A 70 -10.09 4.26 -2.23
N LYS A 71 -9.76 3.25 -1.44
CA LYS A 71 -10.72 2.33 -0.81
C LYS A 71 -10.42 2.10 0.67
N GLU A 72 -10.02 3.15 1.37
CA GLU A 72 -9.68 3.09 2.80
C GLU A 72 -10.71 2.29 3.62
N VAL A 73 -12.00 2.60 3.46
CA VAL A 73 -13.09 1.93 4.21
C VAL A 73 -13.17 0.44 3.87
N GLU A 74 -13.00 0.07 2.60
CA GLU A 74 -12.99 -1.34 2.17
C GLU A 74 -11.73 -2.07 2.67
N LEU A 75 -10.59 -1.38 2.69
CA LEU A 75 -9.34 -1.92 3.19
C LEU A 75 -9.39 -2.10 4.71
N GLU A 76 -9.92 -1.14 5.45
CA GLU A 76 -10.07 -1.22 6.91
C GLU A 76 -10.95 -2.41 7.31
N ASP A 77 -12.12 -2.53 6.67
CA ASP A 77 -13.04 -3.65 6.88
C ASP A 77 -12.39 -4.99 6.48
N LYS A 78 -11.61 -5.05 5.39
CA LYS A 78 -10.82 -6.24 5.02
C LYS A 78 -9.75 -6.57 6.06
N LEU A 79 -9.01 -5.59 6.56
CA LEU A 79 -7.98 -5.77 7.59
C LEU A 79 -8.63 -6.25 8.91
N GLU A 80 -9.84 -5.78 9.21
CA GLU A 80 -10.64 -6.22 10.34
C GLU A 80 -11.09 -7.65 10.23
N ARG A 81 -11.73 -8.01 9.12
CA ARG A 81 -12.16 -9.38 8.83
C ARG A 81 -11.00 -10.37 8.76
N ALA A 82 -9.85 -9.90 8.30
CA ALA A 82 -8.60 -10.65 8.24
C ALA A 82 -7.96 -10.92 9.61
N GLY A 83 -8.44 -10.29 10.69
CA GLY A 83 -7.80 -10.38 11.99
C GLY A 83 -6.40 -9.78 12.01
N ILE A 84 -6.10 -8.80 11.15
CA ILE A 84 -4.78 -8.16 11.14
C ILE A 84 -4.58 -7.40 12.45
N GLU A 85 -3.42 -7.55 13.07
CA GLU A 85 -3.07 -6.83 14.29
C GLU A 85 -3.17 -5.32 14.09
N LYS A 86 -3.74 -4.60 15.07
CA LYS A 86 -3.96 -3.15 14.98
C LYS A 86 -2.67 -2.40 14.61
N GLU A 87 -1.53 -2.81 15.16
CA GLU A 87 -0.22 -2.22 14.86
C GLU A 87 0.14 -2.23 13.36
N LYS A 88 -0.15 -3.33 12.66
CA LYS A 88 0.08 -3.42 11.21
C LYS A 88 -0.85 -2.50 10.45
N ARG A 89 -2.11 -2.42 10.87
CA ARG A 89 -3.10 -1.50 10.28
C ARG A 89 -2.63 -0.06 10.45
N ASP A 90 -2.32 0.34 11.68
CA ASP A 90 -1.78 1.65 12.04
C ASP A 90 -0.60 2.03 11.14
N LYS A 91 0.31 1.09 10.87
CA LYS A 91 1.46 1.33 9.99
C LYS A 91 1.08 1.63 8.54
N ILE A 92 0.05 0.97 8.02
CA ILE A 92 -0.46 1.23 6.65
C ILE A 92 -1.15 2.60 6.62
N PHE A 93 -1.95 2.94 7.63
CA PHE A 93 -2.59 4.26 7.73
C PHE A 93 -1.58 5.40 7.93
N GLU A 94 -0.53 5.19 8.72
CA GLU A 94 0.59 6.13 8.87
C GLU A 94 1.26 6.40 7.53
N PHE A 95 1.42 5.36 6.70
CA PHE A 95 1.96 5.51 5.36
C PHE A 95 1.05 6.38 4.48
N LYS A 96 -0.27 6.11 4.49
CA LYS A 96 -1.25 6.94 3.77
C LYS A 96 -1.16 8.39 4.20
N GLU A 97 -1.14 8.67 5.51
CA GLU A 97 -1.11 10.03 6.03
C GLU A 97 0.20 10.75 5.69
N ARG A 98 1.35 10.06 5.73
CA ARG A 98 2.65 10.66 5.34
C ARG A 98 2.77 10.91 3.84
N PHE A 99 2.14 10.07 3.02
CA PHE A 99 2.29 10.09 1.56
C PHE A 99 0.99 10.47 0.85
N SER A 100 0.05 11.12 1.54
CA SER A 100 -1.21 11.58 0.95
C SER A 100 -0.99 12.57 -0.18
N ASP A 101 0.09 13.35 -0.10
CA ASP A 101 0.52 14.27 -1.17
C ASP A 101 0.82 13.53 -2.49
N LEU A 102 1.20 12.24 -2.42
CA LEU A 102 1.52 11.42 -3.58
C LEU A 102 0.31 10.67 -4.13
N ALA A 103 -0.86 10.75 -3.47
CA ALA A 103 -2.05 10.02 -3.89
C ALA A 103 -2.51 10.44 -5.30
N ASP A 104 -2.52 11.74 -5.59
CA ASP A 104 -2.84 12.28 -6.92
C ASP A 104 -1.87 11.75 -7.99
N GLU A 105 -0.57 11.73 -7.71
CA GLU A 105 0.44 11.22 -8.66
C GLU A 105 0.29 9.72 -8.93
N ILE A 106 -0.05 8.94 -7.89
CA ILE A 106 -0.34 7.52 -8.01
C ILE A 106 -1.60 7.30 -8.87
N ASP A 107 -2.64 8.09 -8.67
CA ASP A 107 -3.86 8.04 -9.48
C ASP A 107 -3.57 8.40 -10.94
N ILE A 108 -2.82 9.48 -11.19
CA ILE A 108 -2.37 9.89 -12.53
C ILE A 108 -1.59 8.76 -13.22
N LEU A 109 -0.66 8.11 -12.51
CA LEU A 109 0.10 6.98 -13.04
C LEU A 109 -0.83 5.83 -13.46
N VAL A 110 -1.79 5.46 -12.61
CA VAL A 110 -2.73 4.36 -12.88
C VAL A 110 -3.68 4.72 -14.02
N LEU A 111 -4.21 5.95 -14.06
CA LEU A 111 -5.06 6.45 -15.13
C LEU A 111 -4.32 6.52 -16.47
N GLY A 112 -3.06 6.97 -16.44
CA GLY A 112 -2.18 6.99 -17.60
C GLY A 112 -1.92 5.60 -18.18
N GLU A 113 -1.76 4.58 -17.32
CA GLU A 113 -1.57 3.19 -17.77
C GLU A 113 -2.87 2.50 -18.21
N LEU A 114 -4.03 2.94 -17.74
CA LEU A 114 -5.33 2.46 -18.23
C LEU A 114 -5.71 3.02 -19.61
N GLY A 115 -4.87 3.89 -20.20
CA GLY A 115 -5.13 4.50 -21.50
C GLY A 115 -6.29 5.50 -21.48
N LEU A 116 -6.68 5.98 -20.30
CA LEU A 116 -7.69 7.03 -20.13
C LEU A 116 -7.08 8.44 -20.20
N GLY A 117 -5.75 8.54 -20.32
CA GLY A 117 -5.04 9.77 -20.66
C GLY A 117 -5.01 10.00 -22.18
N GLY A 118 -6.16 10.34 -22.76
CA GLY A 118 -6.32 10.65 -24.19
C GLY A 118 -7.69 11.18 -24.54
#